data_AF-A0A507SYL6-F1
#
_entry.id   AF-A0A507SYL6-F1
#
_cell.length_a   1.000
_cell.length_b   1.000
_cell.length_c   1.000
_cell.angle_alpha   90.00
_cell.angle_beta   90.00
_cell.angle_gamma   90.00
#
_symmetry.space_group_name_H-M   'P 1'
#
loop_
_entity.id
_entity.type
_entity.pdbx_description
1 polymer ?
#
loop_
_entity_poly.entity_id
_entity_poly.type
_entity_poly.pdbx_seq_one_letter_code
_entity_poly.pdbx_strand_id
1 'polypeptide(L)'
;MLNKKMRTFLLLTAASGLLTPAICVSCDNRDANQMFNDYKKALHDAQLLYNEYQKKYDSTAKNNDVDYLLKDFFLDDLLLYKNHEDSIKKNSLSPSATNLLSLRVINIFKIIDSLDNNTHQHSDFDNQYNQIKNNLETINKTIEENYKNNKIRTTFKEVISELVSEYEQKLMMIKKAGSNELLNYIKDDIESLKKFCVDADITKKVENAWANINDYNSISLLYSNELKNYKNLIDQKYDIANFFENTKYEELKDLHKGPSAQNADANVEFTHFKNIDFNYILLLWEQYLLINKNKFNDVLINDKELNKEKVNETKLNELINRLNLQRYKDILDNAKDYRQLASFIYYVGPQSSENIKQLGLLDRLYFHTSNFSKTNNLFKNWENKIKNLKIISYKDNFKSEIPYLFRKSYEQSIWKNTFKSLSKSYTLPNDWDNFVIVL
;
A
#
# COMPACT_ATOMS: atom_id res chain seq x y z
N MET A 1 -8.60 2.06 -52.39
CA MET A 1 -8.20 2.77 -51.16
C MET A 1 -8.73 2.00 -49.96
N LEU A 2 -7.85 1.24 -49.29
CA LEU A 2 -8.19 0.56 -48.04
C LEU A 2 -8.44 1.63 -46.95
N ASN A 3 -9.61 1.57 -46.31
CA ASN A 3 -10.07 2.61 -45.41
C ASN A 3 -9.17 2.65 -44.15
N LYS A 4 -8.86 3.84 -43.66
CA LYS A 4 -8.00 4.10 -42.48
C LYS A 4 -8.44 3.32 -41.23
N LYS A 5 -9.70 2.85 -41.21
CA LYS A 5 -10.30 1.88 -40.27
C LYS A 5 -9.58 0.53 -40.17
N MET A 6 -8.77 0.16 -41.17
CA MET A 6 -7.98 -1.08 -41.18
C MET A 6 -6.58 -0.91 -40.55
N ARG A 7 -6.14 0.33 -40.26
CA ARG A 7 -4.94 0.56 -39.41
C ARG A 7 -5.22 0.28 -37.92
N THR A 8 -6.48 0.36 -37.50
CA THR A 8 -6.97 -0.10 -36.18
C THR A 8 -6.85 -1.63 -36.03
N PHE A 9 -6.66 -2.37 -37.12
CA PHE A 9 -6.44 -3.82 -37.16
C PHE A 9 -4.97 -4.24 -36.84
N LEU A 10 -4.03 -3.29 -36.69
CA LEU A 10 -2.59 -3.59 -36.61
C LEU A 10 -1.88 -3.18 -35.29
N LEU A 11 -2.49 -2.36 -34.42
CA LEU A 11 -1.85 -1.91 -33.16
C LEU A 11 -1.99 -2.91 -31.98
N LEU A 12 -2.56 -4.09 -32.26
CA LEU A 12 -2.68 -5.25 -31.37
C LEU A 12 -1.35 -6.00 -31.12
N THR A 13 -0.20 -5.44 -31.52
CA THR A 13 1.12 -6.10 -31.43
C THR A 13 2.21 -5.31 -30.70
N ALA A 14 2.00 -4.05 -30.31
CA ALA A 14 3.11 -3.18 -29.87
C ALA A 14 3.29 -3.00 -28.35
N ALA A 15 2.41 -3.53 -27.50
CA ALA A 15 2.66 -3.65 -26.06
C ALA A 15 2.94 -5.12 -25.73
N SER A 16 4.21 -5.49 -25.87
CA SER A 16 4.76 -6.84 -25.76
C SER A 16 4.52 -7.46 -24.37
N GLY A 17 3.34 -8.07 -24.26
CA GLY A 17 2.87 -9.06 -23.28
C GLY A 17 1.58 -9.77 -23.73
N LEU A 18 1.00 -9.35 -24.87
CA LEU A 18 -0.31 -9.77 -25.38
C LEU A 18 -0.29 -10.87 -26.46
N LEU A 19 0.80 -11.63 -26.60
CA LEU A 19 0.98 -12.61 -27.68
C LEU A 19 0.92 -14.01 -27.07
N THR A 20 -0.12 -14.83 -27.27
CA THR A 20 -0.74 -15.22 -28.54
C THR A 20 -2.22 -15.56 -28.38
N PRO A 21 -3.15 -15.04 -29.20
CA PRO A 21 -4.33 -15.81 -29.53
C PRO A 21 -3.87 -16.88 -30.53
N ALA A 22 -3.78 -18.13 -30.09
CA ALA A 22 -3.81 -19.23 -31.06
C ALA A 22 -5.12 -19.05 -31.81
N ILE A 23 -5.05 -18.69 -33.11
CA ILE A 23 -6.21 -18.65 -33.99
C ILE A 23 -6.63 -20.09 -34.21
N CYS A 24 -7.34 -20.63 -33.23
CA CYS A 24 -8.22 -21.77 -33.43
C CYS A 24 -9.61 -21.18 -33.56
N VAL A 25 -10.06 -21.01 -34.81
CA VAL A 25 -11.49 -20.92 -35.10
C VAL A 25 -12.07 -22.31 -34.81
N SER A 26 -12.24 -22.63 -33.53
CA SER A 26 -12.97 -23.79 -33.05
C SER A 26 -14.32 -23.31 -32.53
N CYS A 27 -15.37 -24.13 -32.71
CA CYS A 27 -16.76 -23.92 -32.29
C CYS A 27 -16.91 -23.34 -30.86
N ASP A 28 -16.74 -22.04 -30.71
CA ASP A 28 -16.93 -21.35 -29.44
C ASP A 28 -18.43 -21.07 -29.24
N ASN A 29 -19.07 -21.98 -28.51
CA ASN A 29 -20.51 -21.95 -28.23
C ASN A 29 -20.89 -20.95 -27.12
N ARG A 30 -19.93 -20.27 -26.49
CA ARG A 30 -20.21 -19.28 -25.43
C ARG A 30 -21.00 -18.10 -26.00
N ASP A 31 -21.98 -17.56 -25.28
CA ASP A 31 -22.82 -16.47 -25.79
C ASP A 31 -22.09 -15.12 -25.75
N ALA A 32 -21.78 -14.56 -26.92
CA ALA A 32 -21.07 -13.28 -27.05
C ALA A 32 -21.91 -12.10 -26.58
N ASN A 33 -23.24 -12.16 -26.73
CA ASN A 33 -24.13 -11.11 -26.25
C ASN A 33 -24.15 -11.11 -24.72
N GLN A 34 -24.30 -12.28 -24.11
CA GLN A 34 -24.27 -12.42 -22.66
C GLN A 34 -22.94 -11.93 -22.08
N MET A 35 -21.80 -12.38 -22.64
CA MET A 35 -20.48 -11.97 -22.16
C MET A 35 -20.22 -10.47 -22.32
N PHE A 36 -20.70 -9.87 -23.42
CA PHE A 36 -20.62 -8.42 -23.62
C PHE A 36 -21.46 -7.65 -22.62
N ASN A 37 -22.69 -8.12 -22.34
CA ASN A 37 -23.56 -7.50 -21.35
C ASN A 37 -22.99 -7.59 -19.93
N ASP A 38 -22.39 -8.72 -19.57
CA ASP A 38 -21.74 -8.90 -18.26
C ASP A 38 -20.52 -7.97 -18.13
N TYR A 39 -19.71 -7.84 -19.19
CA TYR A 39 -18.60 -6.89 -19.27
C TYR A 39 -19.06 -5.44 -19.08
N LYS A 40 -20.10 -5.04 -19.82
CA LYS A 40 -20.68 -3.69 -19.74
C LYS A 40 -21.25 -3.40 -18.35
N LYS A 41 -21.93 -4.37 -17.74
CA LYS A 41 -22.45 -4.26 -16.38
C LYS A 41 -21.34 -4.10 -15.35
N ALA A 42 -20.28 -4.90 -15.41
CA ALA A 42 -19.17 -4.83 -14.46
C ALA A 42 -18.46 -3.46 -14.48
N LEU A 43 -18.33 -2.86 -15.66
CA LEU A 43 -17.82 -1.50 -15.85
C LEU A 43 -18.79 -0.42 -15.35
N HIS A 44 -20.09 -0.60 -15.58
CA HIS A 44 -21.09 0.32 -15.06
C HIS A 44 -21.14 0.32 -13.53
N ASP A 45 -21.04 -0.86 -12.90
CA ASP A 45 -20.96 -0.99 -11.44
C ASP A 45 -19.75 -0.21 -10.86
N ALA A 46 -18.61 -0.17 -11.59
CA ALA A 46 -17.46 0.65 -11.20
C ALA A 46 -17.78 2.15 -11.17
N GLN A 47 -18.56 2.63 -12.14
CA GLN A 47 -19.00 4.02 -12.19
C GLN A 47 -20.03 4.34 -11.08
N LEU A 48 -20.95 3.42 -10.80
CA LEU A 48 -21.91 3.57 -9.71
C LEU A 48 -21.21 3.66 -8.34
N LEU A 49 -20.19 2.83 -8.09
CA LEU A 49 -19.38 2.89 -6.86
C LEU A 49 -18.77 4.27 -6.65
N TYR A 50 -18.11 4.84 -7.66
CA TYR A 50 -17.54 6.19 -7.57
C TYR A 50 -18.61 7.24 -7.22
N ASN A 51 -19.75 7.22 -7.92
CA ASN A 51 -20.83 8.18 -7.68
C ASN A 51 -21.41 8.06 -6.27
N GLU A 52 -21.51 6.84 -5.73
CA GLU A 52 -21.97 6.58 -4.37
C GLU A 52 -20.98 7.16 -3.33
N TYR A 53 -19.69 6.91 -3.51
CA TYR A 53 -18.66 7.41 -2.59
C TYR A 53 -18.52 8.94 -2.66
N GLN A 54 -18.57 9.52 -3.86
CA GLN A 54 -18.49 10.98 -4.04
C GLN A 54 -19.63 11.68 -3.27
N LYS A 55 -20.87 11.20 -3.41
CA LYS A 55 -22.04 11.77 -2.69
C LYS A 55 -21.88 11.73 -1.17
N LYS A 56 -21.33 10.64 -0.61
CA LYS A 56 -21.09 10.51 0.83
C LYS A 56 -20.03 11.49 1.34
N TYR A 57 -19.05 11.85 0.52
CA TYR A 57 -17.90 12.65 0.93
C TYR A 57 -18.07 14.15 0.65
N ASP A 58 -18.72 14.53 -0.45
CA ASP A 58 -19.08 15.93 -0.73
C ASP A 58 -19.95 16.53 0.41
N SER A 59 -20.65 15.70 1.18
CA SER A 59 -21.42 16.12 2.37
C SER A 59 -20.64 16.26 3.69
N THR A 60 -19.36 15.88 3.76
CA THR A 60 -18.59 15.80 5.03
C THR A 60 -17.24 16.54 5.01
N ALA A 61 -16.85 17.18 3.92
CA ALA A 61 -15.49 17.65 3.71
C ALA A 61 -15.09 18.91 4.52
N LYS A 62 -14.37 18.70 5.62
CA LYS A 62 -13.19 19.51 5.96
C LYS A 62 -11.96 18.68 5.61
N ASN A 63 -11.17 19.12 4.64
CA ASN A 63 -9.82 18.57 4.44
C ASN A 63 -8.99 18.93 5.67
N ASN A 64 -8.72 17.94 6.52
CA ASN A 64 -7.78 18.09 7.62
C ASN A 64 -6.55 17.24 7.31
N ASP A 65 -5.53 17.88 6.72
CA ASP A 65 -4.24 17.25 6.40
C ASP A 65 -3.60 16.60 7.64
N VAL A 66 -3.88 17.11 8.84
CA VAL A 66 -3.42 16.54 10.11
C VAL A 66 -4.12 15.22 10.40
N ASP A 67 -5.45 15.15 10.26
CA ASP A 67 -6.18 13.89 10.49
C ASP A 67 -5.79 12.81 9.48
N TYR A 68 -5.49 13.21 8.24
CA TYR A 68 -4.99 12.29 7.21
C TYR A 68 -3.66 11.66 7.65
N LEU A 69 -2.74 12.48 8.17
CA LEU A 69 -1.47 12.02 8.71
C LEU A 69 -1.64 11.12 9.95
N LEU A 70 -2.51 11.52 10.88
CA LEU A 70 -2.76 10.77 12.12
C LEU A 70 -3.40 9.40 11.86
N LYS A 71 -4.22 9.29 10.80
CA LYS A 71 -4.77 8.01 10.34
C LYS A 71 -3.66 7.00 10.04
N ASP A 72 -2.60 7.41 9.35
CA ASP A 72 -1.48 6.51 9.02
C ASP A 72 -0.60 6.16 10.23
N PHE A 73 -0.49 7.07 11.20
CA PHE A 73 0.32 6.81 12.39
C PHE A 73 -0.38 5.94 13.43
N PHE A 74 -1.67 6.14 13.65
CA PHE A 74 -2.32 5.67 14.89
C PHE A 74 -3.59 4.84 14.69
N LEU A 75 -4.27 4.93 13.54
CA LEU A 75 -5.60 4.31 13.43
C LEU A 75 -5.57 2.78 13.59
N ASP A 76 -4.57 2.10 13.05
CA ASP A 76 -4.46 0.65 13.21
C ASP A 76 -4.18 0.25 14.67
N ASP A 77 -3.38 1.01 15.40
CA ASP A 77 -3.15 0.77 16.84
C ASP A 77 -4.44 0.93 17.66
N LEU A 78 -5.24 1.97 17.36
CA LEU A 78 -6.51 2.24 18.03
C LEU A 78 -7.57 1.17 17.71
N LEU A 79 -7.69 0.80 16.43
CA LEU A 79 -8.58 -0.26 15.98
C LEU A 79 -8.16 -1.62 16.52
N LEU A 80 -6.86 -1.85 16.66
CA LEU A 80 -6.37 -3.07 17.26
C LEU A 80 -6.77 -3.14 18.73
N TYR A 81 -6.51 -2.11 19.54
CA TYR A 81 -6.97 -2.08 20.93
C TYR A 81 -8.48 -2.38 21.02
N LYS A 82 -9.29 -1.71 20.21
CA LYS A 82 -10.76 -1.89 20.17
C LYS A 82 -11.17 -3.31 19.80
N ASN A 83 -10.67 -3.84 18.68
CA ASN A 83 -11.00 -5.19 18.21
C ASN A 83 -10.38 -6.28 19.10
N HIS A 84 -9.32 -5.95 19.84
CA HIS A 84 -8.61 -6.84 20.74
C HIS A 84 -9.33 -6.98 22.08
N GLU A 85 -9.97 -5.93 22.62
CA GLU A 85 -10.82 -6.03 23.82
C GLU A 85 -11.97 -7.05 23.64
N ASP A 86 -12.54 -7.11 22.43
CA ASP A 86 -13.55 -8.10 22.06
C ASP A 86 -13.02 -9.54 22.01
N SER A 87 -11.71 -9.70 21.76
CA SER A 87 -11.02 -10.99 21.73
C SER A 87 -10.45 -11.42 23.11
N ILE A 88 -10.06 -10.47 23.97
CA ILE A 88 -9.65 -10.71 25.37
C ILE A 88 -10.79 -11.35 26.16
N LYS A 89 -12.03 -10.93 25.92
CA LYS A 89 -13.23 -11.55 26.52
C LYS A 89 -13.44 -13.01 26.10
N LYS A 90 -12.76 -13.49 25.04
CA LYS A 90 -12.94 -14.84 24.47
C LYS A 90 -11.74 -15.77 24.61
N ASN A 91 -10.49 -15.27 24.60
CA ASN A 91 -9.29 -16.10 24.41
C ASN A 91 -8.17 -15.97 25.47
N SER A 92 -8.43 -15.39 26.65
CA SER A 92 -7.51 -15.42 27.81
C SER A 92 -6.05 -15.03 27.51
N LEU A 93 -5.83 -13.83 26.99
CA LEU A 93 -4.47 -13.27 26.87
C LEU A 93 -3.91 -12.83 28.23
N SER A 94 -2.58 -12.76 28.33
CA SER A 94 -1.89 -12.37 29.56
C SER A 94 -2.21 -10.91 29.95
N PRO A 95 -2.37 -10.57 31.25
CA PRO A 95 -2.66 -9.20 31.70
C PRO A 95 -1.62 -8.15 31.28
N SER A 96 -0.35 -8.56 31.15
CA SER A 96 0.73 -7.74 30.57
C SER A 96 0.39 -7.32 29.13
N ALA A 97 -0.36 -8.15 28.40
CA ALA A 97 -0.74 -7.91 27.03
C ALA A 97 -1.72 -6.71 26.88
N THR A 98 -2.70 -6.67 27.76
CA THR A 98 -3.71 -5.62 27.80
C THR A 98 -3.14 -4.28 28.29
N ASN A 99 -2.16 -4.33 29.20
CA ASN A 99 -1.57 -3.14 29.81
C ASN A 99 -0.72 -2.32 28.83
N LEU A 100 0.15 -2.95 28.05
CA LEU A 100 0.96 -2.22 27.07
C LEU A 100 0.12 -1.69 25.89
N LEU A 101 -0.94 -2.42 25.48
CA LEU A 101 -1.93 -1.91 24.53
C LEU A 101 -2.63 -0.66 25.04
N SER A 102 -3.07 -0.66 26.31
CA SER A 102 -3.65 0.50 26.97
C SER A 102 -2.68 1.69 27.00
N LEU A 103 -1.42 1.46 27.38
CA LEU A 103 -0.39 2.51 27.39
C LEU A 103 -0.16 3.13 26.01
N ARG A 104 -0.13 2.32 24.94
CA ARG A 104 0.00 2.84 23.57
C ARG A 104 -1.14 3.79 23.23
N VAL A 105 -2.38 3.38 23.50
CA VAL A 105 -3.56 4.22 23.25
C VAL A 105 -3.53 5.50 24.08
N ILE A 106 -3.15 5.42 25.35
CA ILE A 106 -2.99 6.59 26.22
C ILE A 106 -1.92 7.55 25.68
N ASN A 107 -0.78 7.03 25.21
CA ASN A 107 0.26 7.86 24.59
C ASN A 107 -0.22 8.51 23.30
N ILE A 108 -1.00 7.79 22.48
CA ILE A 108 -1.66 8.38 21.31
C ILE A 108 -2.57 9.53 21.74
N PHE A 109 -3.39 9.36 22.78
CA PHE A 109 -4.23 10.45 23.30
C PHE A 109 -3.42 11.67 23.71
N LYS A 110 -2.29 11.49 24.39
CA LYS A 110 -1.40 12.59 24.78
C LYS A 110 -0.87 13.36 23.57
N ILE A 111 -0.50 12.65 22.50
CA ILE A 111 -0.04 13.28 21.24
C ILE A 111 -1.18 14.07 20.59
N ILE A 112 -2.38 13.47 20.47
CA ILE A 112 -3.55 14.14 19.88
C ILE A 112 -3.96 15.37 20.70
N ASP A 113 -3.95 15.29 22.02
CA ASP A 113 -4.28 16.42 22.89
C ASP A 113 -3.27 17.55 22.74
N SER A 114 -1.97 17.25 22.58
CA SER A 114 -0.95 18.27 22.32
C SER A 114 -1.22 19.00 20.99
N LEU A 115 -1.61 18.25 19.95
CA LEU A 115 -1.97 18.79 18.64
C LEU A 115 -3.20 19.70 18.69
N ASP A 116 -4.29 19.23 19.30
CA ASP A 116 -5.56 19.96 19.33
C ASP A 116 -5.48 21.21 20.23
N ASN A 117 -4.58 21.24 21.22
CA ASN A 117 -4.40 22.37 22.15
C ASN A 117 -3.42 23.46 21.68
N ASN A 118 -2.91 23.39 20.43
CA ASN A 118 -2.13 24.46 19.80
C ASN A 118 -1.01 25.04 20.69
N THR A 119 -0.35 24.22 21.51
CA THR A 119 0.91 24.62 22.13
C THR A 119 2.01 24.59 21.08
N HIS A 120 2.04 25.63 20.27
CA HIS A 120 3.15 26.01 19.42
C HIS A 120 4.41 26.22 20.28
N GLN A 121 5.08 25.14 20.67
CA GLN A 121 6.47 25.18 21.12
C GLN A 121 7.35 25.37 19.89
N HIS A 122 7.29 26.59 19.33
CA HIS A 122 8.00 26.95 18.10
C HIS A 122 9.51 27.09 18.27
N SER A 123 10.06 27.09 19.49
CA SER A 123 11.45 27.50 19.68
C SER A 123 12.49 26.54 19.06
N ASP A 124 12.11 25.32 18.68
CA ASP A 124 13.03 24.37 18.04
C ASP A 124 12.44 23.55 16.87
N PHE A 125 11.17 23.76 16.50
CA PHE A 125 10.50 22.96 15.46
C PHE A 125 11.23 23.03 14.12
N ASP A 126 11.49 24.25 13.63
CA ASP A 126 12.14 24.45 12.33
C ASP A 126 13.56 23.89 12.31
N ASN A 127 14.29 23.98 13.42
CA ASN A 127 15.62 23.39 13.54
C ASN A 127 15.56 21.86 13.45
N GLN A 128 14.68 21.22 14.23
CA GLN A 128 14.52 19.76 14.19
C GLN A 128 14.03 19.27 12.83
N TYR A 129 13.05 19.97 12.24
CA TYR A 129 12.57 19.70 10.89
C TYR A 129 13.72 19.75 9.88
N ASN A 130 14.53 20.82 9.91
CA ASN A 130 15.65 20.99 8.98
C ASN A 130 16.76 19.95 9.23
N GLN A 131 17.03 19.58 10.48
CA GLN A 131 17.96 18.49 10.79
C GLN A 131 17.51 17.16 10.20
N ILE A 132 16.23 16.80 10.39
CA ILE A 132 15.65 15.56 9.86
C ILE A 132 15.67 15.58 8.33
N LYS A 133 15.31 16.71 7.71
CA LYS A 133 15.39 16.90 6.27
C LYS A 133 16.82 16.70 5.75
N ASN A 134 17.81 17.33 6.39
CA ASN A 134 19.22 17.19 6.02
C ASN A 134 19.73 15.74 6.19
N ASN A 135 19.22 15.01 7.19
CA ASN A 135 19.54 13.59 7.35
C ASN A 135 19.01 12.75 6.17
N LEU A 136 17.77 12.99 5.72
CA LEU A 136 17.22 12.32 4.54
C LEU A 136 18.05 12.61 3.29
N GLU A 137 18.42 13.88 3.07
CA GLU A 137 19.31 14.26 1.96
C GLU A 137 20.69 13.59 2.05
N THR A 138 21.22 13.42 3.26
CA THR A 138 22.50 12.75 3.51
C THR A 138 22.42 11.26 3.22
N ILE A 139 21.30 10.59 3.55
CA ILE A 139 21.08 9.17 3.22
C ILE A 139 21.17 8.98 1.71
N ASN A 140 20.46 9.80 0.92
CA ASN A 140 20.49 9.71 -0.54
C ASN A 140 21.92 9.86 -1.10
N LYS A 141 22.70 10.84 -0.62
CA LYS A 141 24.10 11.01 -1.01
C LYS A 141 24.96 9.80 -0.63
N THR A 142 24.81 9.32 0.61
CA THR A 142 25.56 8.17 1.13
C THR A 142 25.28 6.92 0.32
N ILE A 143 24.02 6.70 -0.05
CA ILE A 143 23.63 5.58 -0.90
C ILE A 143 24.24 5.74 -2.30
N GLU A 144 24.12 6.91 -2.92
CA GLU A 144 24.72 7.14 -4.24
C GLU A 144 26.23 6.89 -4.27
N GLU A 145 26.95 7.34 -3.24
CA GLU A 145 28.40 7.19 -3.14
C GLU A 145 28.82 5.74 -2.85
N ASN A 146 28.22 5.10 -1.86
CA ASN A 146 28.58 3.74 -1.45
C ASN A 146 28.15 2.69 -2.47
N TYR A 147 27.11 2.97 -3.27
CA TYR A 147 26.45 1.97 -4.10
C TYR A 147 26.55 2.19 -5.63
N LYS A 148 27.42 3.10 -6.08
CA LYS A 148 27.55 3.56 -7.48
C LYS A 148 27.87 2.52 -8.57
N ASN A 149 28.67 1.49 -8.27
CA ASN A 149 29.41 0.73 -9.32
C ASN A 149 28.97 -0.73 -9.53
N ASN A 150 27.83 -1.20 -9.02
CA ASN A 150 27.43 -2.59 -9.17
C ASN A 150 25.91 -2.73 -9.34
N LYS A 151 25.43 -3.46 -10.36
CA LYS A 151 23.98 -3.64 -10.66
C LYS A 151 23.18 -4.20 -9.47
N ILE A 152 23.83 -5.01 -8.63
CA ILE A 152 23.29 -5.53 -7.36
C ILE A 152 22.88 -4.40 -6.41
N ARG A 153 23.64 -3.30 -6.46
CA ARG A 153 23.49 -2.15 -5.60
C ARG A 153 22.40 -1.19 -6.08
N THR A 154 21.88 -1.39 -7.29
CA THR A 154 20.75 -0.63 -7.85
C THR A 154 19.45 -0.96 -7.11
N THR A 155 19.13 -2.23 -6.85
CA THR A 155 17.92 -2.61 -6.11
C THR A 155 17.95 -2.10 -4.66
N PHE A 156 19.09 -2.20 -3.98
CA PHE A 156 19.25 -1.62 -2.65
C PHE A 156 19.03 -0.12 -2.65
N LYS A 157 19.67 0.59 -3.59
CA LYS A 157 19.47 2.02 -3.77
C LYS A 157 18.01 2.37 -4.04
N GLU A 158 17.32 1.67 -4.94
CA GLU A 158 15.91 1.90 -5.25
C GLU A 158 15.02 1.72 -4.02
N VAL A 159 15.25 0.66 -3.21
CA VAL A 159 14.52 0.47 -1.95
C VAL A 159 14.74 1.63 -0.98
N ILE A 160 16.00 2.03 -0.78
CA ILE A 160 16.30 3.13 0.15
C ILE A 160 15.74 4.46 -0.36
N SER A 161 15.85 4.77 -1.65
CA SER A 161 15.30 6.00 -2.22
C SER A 161 13.79 6.11 -2.03
N GLU A 162 13.06 5.00 -2.13
CA GLU A 162 11.61 4.98 -1.89
C GLU A 162 11.26 5.11 -0.40
N LEU A 163 12.03 4.48 0.49
CA LEU A 163 11.90 4.70 1.95
C LEU A 163 12.15 6.17 2.30
N VAL A 164 13.19 6.79 1.71
CA VAL A 164 13.48 8.22 1.89
C VAL A 164 12.32 9.07 1.39
N SER A 165 11.81 8.82 0.18
CA SER A 165 10.65 9.52 -0.36
C SER A 165 9.40 9.39 0.53
N GLU A 166 9.14 8.20 1.10
CA GLU A 166 8.07 8.00 2.08
C GLU A 166 8.25 8.91 3.31
N TYR A 167 9.46 8.97 3.87
CA TYR A 167 9.75 9.83 5.02
C TYR A 167 9.72 11.33 4.68
N GLU A 168 10.15 11.75 3.48
CA GLU A 168 10.05 13.13 3.02
C GLU A 168 8.59 13.59 2.93
N GLN A 169 7.70 12.74 2.41
CA GLN A 169 6.27 13.02 2.34
C GLN A 169 5.65 13.14 3.74
N LYS A 170 5.97 12.22 4.65
CA LYS A 170 5.55 12.31 6.06
C LYS A 170 6.05 13.59 6.72
N LEU A 171 7.32 13.93 6.52
CA LEU A 171 7.95 15.13 7.06
C LEU A 171 7.27 16.41 6.55
N MET A 172 6.92 16.48 5.26
CA MET A 172 6.13 17.58 4.68
C MET A 172 4.76 17.73 5.36
N MET A 173 4.06 16.63 5.63
CA MET A 173 2.77 16.67 6.33
C MET A 173 2.92 17.08 7.80
N ILE A 174 3.96 16.60 8.48
CA ILE A 174 4.27 17.02 9.87
C ILE A 174 4.57 18.51 9.94
N LYS A 175 5.26 19.08 8.94
CA LYS A 175 5.46 20.53 8.83
C LYS A 175 4.16 21.31 8.79
N LYS A 176 3.17 20.83 8.03
CA LYS A 176 1.83 21.46 8.00
C LYS A 176 1.12 21.37 9.35
N ALA A 177 1.32 20.27 10.08
CA ALA A 177 0.74 20.06 11.41
C ALA A 177 1.46 20.86 12.52
N GLY A 178 2.74 21.22 12.34
CA GLY A 178 3.51 22.02 13.29
C GLY A 178 3.80 21.33 14.64
N SER A 179 3.97 20.00 14.65
CA SER A 179 4.13 19.21 15.89
C SER A 179 5.51 18.61 16.10
N ASN A 180 6.15 18.99 17.21
CA ASN A 180 7.42 18.41 17.63
C ASN A 180 7.29 16.94 18.03
N GLU A 181 6.16 16.54 18.61
CA GLU A 181 5.90 15.16 19.00
C GLU A 181 5.87 14.24 17.78
N LEU A 182 5.22 14.69 16.69
CA LEU A 182 5.24 13.96 15.42
C LEU A 182 6.63 13.97 14.78
N LEU A 183 7.40 15.07 14.88
CA LEU A 183 8.80 15.09 14.41
C LEU A 183 9.65 14.08 15.18
N ASN A 184 9.55 14.03 16.51
CA ASN A 184 10.27 13.08 17.34
C ASN A 184 9.93 11.63 16.96
N TYR A 185 8.66 11.35 16.66
CA TYR A 185 8.22 10.01 16.26
C TYR A 185 8.88 9.50 14.96
N ILE A 186 9.18 10.39 14.01
CA ILE A 186 9.85 10.03 12.75
C ILE A 186 11.37 10.17 12.81
N LYS A 187 11.90 10.99 13.72
CA LYS A 187 13.34 11.26 13.86
C LYS A 187 14.12 9.97 14.09
N ASP A 188 13.67 9.15 15.04
CA ASP A 188 14.34 7.90 15.38
C ASP A 188 14.31 6.89 14.24
N ASP A 189 13.23 6.89 13.45
CA ASP A 189 13.09 6.05 12.28
C ASP A 189 14.11 6.44 11.20
N ILE A 190 14.29 7.75 10.99
CA ILE A 190 15.21 8.29 9.99
C ILE A 190 16.67 8.11 10.42
N GLU A 191 16.98 8.26 11.71
CA GLU A 191 18.31 7.92 12.24
C GLU A 191 18.60 6.43 12.14
N SER A 192 17.60 5.57 12.38
CA SER A 192 17.73 4.13 12.19
C SER A 192 17.95 3.77 10.72
N LEU A 193 17.26 4.44 9.80
CA LEU A 193 17.44 4.26 8.36
C LEU A 193 18.86 4.65 7.94
N LYS A 194 19.37 5.78 8.46
CA LYS A 194 20.74 6.23 8.22
C LYS A 194 21.76 5.18 8.67
N LYS A 195 21.59 4.59 9.86
CA LYS A 195 22.46 3.51 10.36
C LYS A 195 22.34 2.25 9.51
N PHE A 196 21.13 1.83 9.17
CA PHE A 196 20.86 0.66 8.32
C PHE A 196 21.59 0.75 6.97
N CYS A 197 21.62 1.94 6.36
CA CYS A 197 22.24 2.16 5.05
C CYS A 197 23.76 1.92 5.00
N VAL A 198 24.43 2.03 6.16
CA VAL A 198 25.89 1.90 6.30
C VAL A 198 26.30 0.75 7.22
N ASP A 199 25.33 -0.06 7.67
CA ASP A 199 25.56 -1.17 8.57
C ASP A 199 26.34 -2.28 7.84
N ALA A 200 27.51 -2.63 8.37
CA ALA A 200 28.41 -3.57 7.72
C ALA A 200 27.80 -4.98 7.57
N ASP A 201 26.99 -5.43 8.53
CA ASP A 201 26.35 -6.73 8.47
C ASP A 201 25.23 -6.73 7.42
N ILE A 202 24.45 -5.65 7.34
CA ILE A 202 23.44 -5.46 6.30
C ILE A 202 24.09 -5.41 4.92
N THR A 203 25.14 -4.61 4.73
CA THR A 203 25.88 -4.53 3.47
C THR A 203 26.40 -5.91 3.08
N LYS A 204 26.97 -6.67 4.01
CA LYS A 204 27.46 -8.03 3.74
C LYS A 204 26.33 -9.00 3.39
N LYS A 205 25.17 -8.94 4.07
CA LYS A 205 24.00 -9.76 3.73
C LYS A 205 23.51 -9.48 2.31
N VAL A 206 23.40 -8.20 1.95
CA VAL A 206 23.03 -7.76 0.60
C VAL A 206 24.08 -8.24 -0.40
N GLU A 207 25.36 -7.96 -0.20
CA GLU A 207 26.41 -8.39 -1.14
C GLU A 207 26.43 -9.91 -1.34
N ASN A 208 26.27 -10.70 -0.28
CA ASN A 208 26.19 -12.16 -0.37
C ASN A 208 24.95 -12.65 -1.13
N ALA A 209 23.78 -12.02 -0.91
CA ALA A 209 22.53 -12.45 -1.53
C ALA A 209 22.56 -12.41 -3.06
N TRP A 210 23.37 -11.50 -3.61
CA TRP A 210 23.52 -11.33 -5.06
C TRP A 210 24.93 -11.65 -5.57
N ALA A 211 25.85 -12.15 -4.73
CA ALA A 211 27.21 -12.53 -5.15
C ALA A 211 27.22 -13.57 -6.29
N ASN A 212 26.17 -14.40 -6.38
CA ASN A 212 25.95 -15.39 -7.44
C ASN A 212 24.72 -15.00 -8.28
N ILE A 213 24.90 -14.00 -9.16
CA ILE A 213 23.87 -13.29 -9.95
C ILE A 213 22.91 -14.19 -10.77
N ASN A 214 23.19 -15.47 -10.95
CA ASN A 214 22.47 -16.34 -11.90
C ASN A 214 21.41 -17.28 -11.29
N ASP A 215 21.20 -17.32 -9.98
CA ASP A 215 20.24 -18.26 -9.37
C ASP A 215 19.12 -17.56 -8.58
N TYR A 216 17.97 -17.38 -9.22
CA TYR A 216 16.75 -16.88 -8.60
C TYR A 216 16.33 -17.67 -7.34
N ASN A 217 16.56 -18.98 -7.33
CA ASN A 217 16.16 -19.83 -6.21
C ASN A 217 16.94 -19.44 -4.94
N SER A 218 18.14 -18.89 -5.10
CA SER A 218 18.97 -18.44 -3.99
C SER A 218 18.35 -17.26 -3.22
N ILE A 219 17.80 -16.24 -3.89
CA ILE A 219 17.18 -15.08 -3.19
C ILE A 219 15.86 -15.46 -2.52
N SER A 220 15.03 -16.28 -3.17
CA SER A 220 13.79 -16.79 -2.56
C SER A 220 14.08 -17.64 -1.31
N LEU A 221 15.14 -18.44 -1.34
CA LEU A 221 15.60 -19.21 -0.19
C LEU A 221 16.10 -18.30 0.95
N LEU A 222 16.92 -17.29 0.62
CA LEU A 222 17.40 -16.30 1.59
C LEU A 222 16.25 -15.54 2.24
N TYR A 223 15.27 -15.11 1.45
CA TYR A 223 14.04 -14.50 1.96
C TYR A 223 13.33 -15.43 2.95
N SER A 224 13.13 -16.70 2.56
CA SER A 224 12.45 -17.67 3.41
C SER A 224 13.18 -17.90 4.74
N ASN A 225 14.52 -17.91 4.73
CA ASN A 225 15.33 -18.03 5.94
C ASN A 225 15.23 -16.79 6.82
N GLU A 226 15.33 -15.61 6.23
CA GLU A 226 15.18 -14.34 6.96
C GLU A 226 13.76 -14.15 7.50
N LEU A 227 12.74 -14.68 6.83
CA LEU A 227 11.36 -14.65 7.31
C LEU A 227 11.19 -15.52 8.56
N LYS A 228 11.86 -16.68 8.61
CA LYS A 228 11.91 -17.52 9.82
C LYS A 228 12.64 -16.82 10.96
N ASN A 229 13.76 -16.15 10.67
CA ASN A 229 14.49 -15.36 11.67
C ASN A 229 13.61 -14.26 12.25
N TYR A 230 12.91 -13.53 11.39
CA TYR A 230 11.96 -12.49 11.82
C TYR A 230 10.84 -13.09 12.68
N LYS A 231 10.28 -14.25 12.30
CA LYS A 231 9.29 -14.94 13.13
C LYS A 231 9.83 -15.31 14.52
N ASN A 232 11.05 -15.83 14.59
CA ASN A 232 11.70 -16.16 15.87
C ASN A 232 11.94 -14.91 16.73
N LEU A 233 12.35 -13.79 16.12
CA LEU A 233 12.50 -12.51 16.82
C LEU A 233 11.17 -12.01 17.39
N ILE A 234 10.08 -12.21 16.64
CA ILE A 234 8.72 -11.91 17.11
C ILE A 234 8.37 -12.79 18.30
N ASP A 235 8.52 -14.11 18.16
CA ASP A 235 8.17 -15.09 19.19
C ASP A 235 8.95 -14.88 20.51
N GLN A 236 10.15 -14.30 20.44
CA GLN A 236 10.97 -13.93 21.59
C GLN A 236 10.52 -12.63 22.28
N LYS A 237 9.78 -11.75 21.59
CA LYS A 237 9.23 -10.52 22.16
C LYS A 237 7.80 -10.78 22.69
N TYR A 238 7.44 -10.16 23.82
CA TYR A 238 6.19 -10.38 24.59
C TYR A 238 4.91 -10.68 23.78
N ASP A 239 3.92 -11.36 24.38
CA ASP A 239 2.64 -11.79 23.78
C ASP A 239 1.89 -10.77 22.90
N ILE A 240 2.05 -9.46 23.12
CA ILE A 240 1.45 -8.40 22.27
C ILE A 240 2.28 -8.13 21.03
N ALA A 241 3.61 -8.11 21.18
CA ALA A 241 4.51 -8.04 20.05
C ALA A 241 4.21 -9.22 19.12
N ASN A 242 3.91 -10.39 19.68
CA ASN A 242 3.38 -11.51 18.90
C ASN A 242 2.16 -11.13 18.07
N PHE A 243 1.11 -10.51 18.60
CA PHE A 243 -0.09 -10.24 17.78
C PHE A 243 0.09 -9.17 16.69
N PHE A 244 0.69 -8.01 17.01
CA PHE A 244 0.98 -6.95 16.02
C PHE A 244 1.98 -7.43 14.98
N GLU A 245 3.10 -7.97 15.45
CA GLU A 245 4.15 -8.42 14.57
C GLU A 245 3.74 -9.70 13.85
N ASN A 246 2.77 -10.50 14.34
CA ASN A 246 2.16 -11.57 13.55
C ASN A 246 1.34 -11.02 12.37
N THR A 247 0.63 -9.91 12.55
CA THR A 247 -0.06 -9.25 11.42
C THR A 247 0.95 -8.76 10.39
N LYS A 248 2.02 -8.12 10.84
CA LYS A 248 3.15 -7.68 10.01
C LYS A 248 3.94 -8.84 9.37
N TYR A 249 4.08 -9.94 10.09
CA TYR A 249 4.70 -11.17 9.63
C TYR A 249 3.86 -11.84 8.54
N GLU A 250 2.54 -11.93 8.72
CA GLU A 250 1.66 -12.47 7.68
C GLU A 250 1.66 -11.56 6.44
N GLU A 251 1.78 -10.24 6.61
CA GLU A 251 2.07 -9.31 5.52
C GLU A 251 3.36 -9.69 4.77
N LEU A 252 4.50 -9.75 5.47
CA LEU A 252 5.80 -10.07 4.89
C LEU A 252 5.82 -11.47 4.26
N LYS A 253 5.25 -12.46 4.92
CA LYS A 253 5.12 -13.83 4.43
C LYS A 253 4.39 -13.90 3.09
N ASP A 254 3.36 -13.10 2.90
CA ASP A 254 2.64 -13.08 1.64
C ASP A 254 3.35 -12.22 0.57
N LEU A 255 4.25 -11.30 0.95
CA LEU A 255 5.19 -10.66 0.01
C LEU A 255 6.20 -11.64 -0.60
N HIS A 256 6.49 -12.77 0.06
CA HIS A 256 7.29 -13.85 -0.55
C HIS A 256 6.67 -14.38 -1.85
N LYS A 257 5.33 -14.33 -1.98
CA LYS A 257 4.60 -14.91 -3.12
C LYS A 257 4.55 -13.99 -4.34
N GLY A 258 5.07 -12.76 -4.23
CA GLY A 258 4.95 -11.73 -5.26
C GLY A 258 3.49 -11.26 -5.47
N PRO A 259 3.26 -10.17 -6.23
CA PRO A 259 1.92 -9.87 -6.70
C PRO A 259 1.42 -11.04 -7.55
N SER A 260 0.17 -11.46 -7.35
CA SER A 260 -0.44 -12.52 -8.15
C SER A 260 -0.33 -12.19 -9.64
N ALA A 261 -0.22 -13.22 -10.50
CA ALA A 261 -0.09 -13.13 -11.96
C ALA A 261 -1.21 -12.35 -12.70
N GLN A 262 -2.11 -11.69 -11.98
CA GLN A 262 -3.31 -11.02 -12.49
C GLN A 262 -3.04 -9.58 -12.97
N ASN A 263 -1.87 -9.00 -12.72
CA ASN A 263 -1.56 -7.62 -13.13
C ASN A 263 -0.16 -7.49 -13.77
N ALA A 264 0.10 -8.27 -14.82
CA ALA A 264 1.32 -8.17 -15.61
C ALA A 264 1.58 -6.74 -16.15
N ASP A 265 0.51 -5.98 -16.41
CA ASP A 265 0.56 -4.62 -16.97
C ASP A 265 1.04 -3.55 -15.98
N ALA A 266 0.85 -3.77 -14.67
CA ALA A 266 1.36 -2.89 -13.63
C ALA A 266 2.87 -3.09 -13.35
N ASN A 267 3.45 -4.20 -13.82
CA ASN A 267 4.85 -4.57 -13.63
C ASN A 267 5.77 -4.13 -14.79
N VAL A 268 5.23 -3.49 -15.84
CA VAL A 268 5.97 -3.22 -17.09
C VAL A 268 7.15 -2.27 -16.88
N GLU A 269 7.05 -1.29 -15.99
CA GLU A 269 8.13 -0.31 -15.73
C GLU A 269 9.33 -0.91 -14.97
N PHE A 270 9.20 -2.09 -14.34
CA PHE A 270 10.25 -2.67 -13.48
C PHE A 270 10.62 -4.11 -13.85
N THR A 271 10.36 -4.51 -15.11
CA THR A 271 10.64 -5.85 -15.66
C THR A 271 12.10 -6.33 -15.51
N HIS A 272 13.03 -5.46 -15.11
CA HIS A 272 14.45 -5.78 -14.92
C HIS A 272 14.80 -6.32 -13.51
N PHE A 273 13.99 -6.06 -12.49
CA PHE A 273 14.23 -6.52 -11.11
C PHE A 273 13.04 -7.32 -10.60
N LYS A 274 13.30 -8.39 -9.84
CA LYS A 274 12.21 -9.25 -9.35
C LYS A 274 11.65 -8.67 -8.06
N ASN A 275 10.33 -8.73 -7.88
CA ASN A 275 9.67 -8.24 -6.66
C ASN A 275 10.26 -8.84 -5.36
N ILE A 276 10.77 -10.08 -5.43
CA ILE A 276 11.40 -10.73 -4.29
C ILE A 276 12.70 -10.04 -3.85
N ASP A 277 13.42 -9.39 -4.77
CA ASP A 277 14.68 -8.71 -4.52
C ASP A 277 14.45 -7.49 -3.61
N PHE A 278 13.44 -6.68 -3.94
CA PHE A 278 13.00 -5.56 -3.13
C PHE A 278 12.46 -6.02 -1.76
N ASN A 279 11.63 -7.06 -1.76
CA ASN A 279 11.02 -7.58 -0.53
C ASN A 279 12.08 -8.08 0.45
N TYR A 280 13.19 -8.66 -0.02
CA TYR A 280 14.29 -9.10 0.84
C TYR A 280 14.92 -7.95 1.62
N ILE A 281 15.22 -6.84 0.95
CA ILE A 281 15.85 -5.66 1.58
C ILE A 281 14.89 -5.02 2.58
N LEU A 282 13.60 -4.98 2.26
CA LEU A 282 12.56 -4.51 3.16
C LEU A 282 12.39 -5.42 4.38
N LEU A 283 12.48 -6.74 4.22
CA LEU A 283 12.47 -7.67 5.35
C LEU A 283 13.67 -7.44 6.27
N LEU A 284 14.86 -7.20 5.71
CA LEU A 284 16.04 -6.82 6.50
C LEU A 284 15.83 -5.49 7.24
N TRP A 285 15.20 -4.52 6.59
CA TRP A 285 14.84 -3.24 7.23
C TRP A 285 13.85 -3.42 8.39
N GLU A 286 12.78 -4.20 8.21
CA GLU A 286 11.79 -4.46 9.25
C GLU A 286 12.40 -5.25 10.42
N GLN A 287 13.30 -6.21 10.15
CA GLN A 287 14.10 -6.85 11.19
C GLN A 287 15.00 -5.84 11.93
N TYR A 288 15.66 -4.94 11.19
CA TYR A 288 16.55 -3.94 11.76
C TYR A 288 15.79 -3.00 12.69
N LEU A 289 14.59 -2.57 12.28
CA LEU A 289 13.68 -1.84 13.15
C LEU A 289 13.31 -2.69 14.37
N LEU A 290 12.91 -3.95 14.20
CA LEU A 290 12.53 -4.77 15.35
C LEU A 290 13.67 -4.92 16.37
N ILE A 291 14.93 -5.04 15.92
CA ILE A 291 16.11 -5.22 16.79
C ILE A 291 16.53 -3.89 17.44
N ASN A 292 16.71 -2.85 16.64
CA ASN A 292 17.36 -1.61 17.08
C ASN A 292 16.37 -0.55 17.58
N LYS A 293 15.10 -0.72 17.26
CA LYS A 293 14.03 0.16 17.71
C LYS A 293 13.41 -0.48 18.95
N ASN A 294 13.74 0.06 20.11
CA ASN A 294 12.92 -0.10 21.30
C ASN A 294 11.62 0.71 21.21
N LYS A 295 10.97 0.83 20.02
CA LYS A 295 9.71 1.61 19.87
C LYS A 295 8.63 1.19 20.86
N PHE A 296 8.75 -0.02 21.41
CA PHE A 296 7.81 -0.60 22.36
C PHE A 296 8.45 -1.22 23.62
N ASN A 297 9.78 -1.22 23.72
CA ASN A 297 10.52 -1.94 24.78
C ASN A 297 11.20 -1.02 25.81
N ASP A 298 11.28 0.29 25.59
CA ASP A 298 11.76 1.22 26.62
C ASP A 298 10.69 1.59 27.65
N VAL A 299 9.54 0.92 27.60
CA VAL A 299 8.78 0.72 28.82
C VAL A 299 9.34 -0.55 29.49
N LEU A 300 10.49 -0.39 30.14
CA LEU A 300 10.78 -1.16 31.36
C LEU A 300 9.73 -0.70 32.37
N ILE A 301 8.51 -1.23 32.23
CA ILE A 301 7.39 -0.75 33.04
C ILE A 301 7.61 -1.29 34.45
N ASN A 302 7.78 -0.38 35.39
CA ASN A 302 7.64 -0.72 36.79
C ASN A 302 6.16 -1.13 36.99
N ASP A 303 5.87 -2.43 37.03
CA ASP A 303 4.53 -3.04 37.10
C ASP A 303 3.60 -2.42 38.17
N LYS A 304 4.17 -1.68 39.14
CA LYS A 304 3.45 -1.03 40.23
C LYS A 304 2.70 0.26 39.85
N GLU A 305 3.05 0.95 38.76
CA GLU A 305 2.37 2.21 38.35
C GLU A 305 1.30 2.03 37.26
N LEU A 306 1.32 0.91 36.53
CA LEU A 306 0.44 0.60 35.40
C LEU A 306 -1.05 0.43 35.73
N ASN A 307 -1.38 0.02 36.95
CA ASN A 307 -2.73 -0.46 37.30
C ASN A 307 -3.78 0.67 37.47
N LYS A 308 -3.52 1.90 37.04
CA LYS A 308 -4.39 3.05 37.34
C LYS A 308 -4.98 3.78 36.14
N GLU A 309 -4.33 3.83 34.98
CA GLU A 309 -4.87 4.56 33.83
C GLU A 309 -5.67 3.62 32.92
N LYS A 310 -7.00 3.79 32.91
CA LYS A 310 -7.89 3.13 31.95
C LYS A 310 -8.01 3.98 30.69
N VAL A 311 -8.04 3.33 29.54
CA VAL A 311 -8.38 3.99 28.27
C VAL A 311 -9.78 4.59 28.38
N ASN A 312 -9.92 5.85 28.00
CA ASN A 312 -11.22 6.50 27.89
C ASN A 312 -11.91 6.03 26.59
N GLU A 313 -12.87 5.12 26.71
CA GLU A 313 -13.59 4.52 25.59
C GLU A 313 -14.37 5.52 24.74
N THR A 314 -14.94 6.57 25.35
CA THR A 314 -15.63 7.63 24.60
C THR A 314 -14.65 8.33 23.67
N LYS A 315 -13.51 8.76 24.22
CA LYS A 315 -12.45 9.43 23.48
C LYS A 315 -11.83 8.52 22.41
N LEU A 316 -11.65 7.23 22.72
CA LEU A 316 -11.19 6.22 21.76
C LEU A 316 -12.11 6.18 20.54
N ASN A 317 -13.42 6.05 20.78
CA ASN A 317 -14.41 5.94 19.72
C ASN A 317 -14.51 7.21 18.88
N GLU A 318 -14.47 8.38 19.51
CA GLU A 318 -14.44 9.67 18.82
C GLU A 318 -13.21 9.79 17.91
N LEU A 319 -12.02 9.45 18.42
CA LEU A 319 -10.78 9.51 17.65
C LEU A 319 -10.78 8.49 16.50
N ILE A 320 -11.19 7.25 16.75
CA ILE A 320 -11.33 6.23 15.71
C ILE A 320 -12.27 6.76 14.62
N ASN A 321 -13.44 7.28 14.97
CA ASN A 321 -14.39 7.78 13.97
C ASN A 321 -13.80 8.95 13.17
N ARG A 322 -13.15 9.93 13.83
CA ARG A 322 -12.47 11.06 13.19
C ARG A 322 -11.43 10.61 12.17
N LEU A 323 -10.55 9.69 12.54
CA LEU A 323 -9.49 9.20 11.65
C LEU A 323 -10.03 8.25 10.57
N ASN A 324 -11.07 7.48 10.86
CA ASN A 324 -11.67 6.54 9.92
C ASN A 324 -12.43 7.24 8.77
N LEU A 325 -12.86 8.49 8.96
CA LEU A 325 -13.32 9.36 7.86
C LEU A 325 -12.24 9.55 6.79
N GLN A 326 -10.95 9.56 7.17
CA GLN A 326 -9.85 9.69 6.22
C GLN A 326 -9.64 8.41 5.40
N ARG A 327 -9.97 7.22 5.94
CA ARG A 327 -9.96 5.97 5.14
C ARG A 327 -11.02 5.96 4.05
N TYR A 328 -12.18 6.57 4.30
CA TYR A 328 -13.20 6.73 3.24
C TYR A 328 -12.70 7.61 2.09
N LYS A 329 -11.85 8.60 2.39
CA LYS A 329 -11.19 9.40 1.34
C LYS A 329 -10.25 8.56 0.49
N ASP A 330 -9.44 7.69 1.10
CA ASP A 330 -8.61 6.75 0.35
C ASP A 330 -9.46 5.84 -0.56
N ILE A 331 -10.64 5.38 -0.08
CA ILE A 331 -11.60 4.63 -0.92
C ILE A 331 -12.05 5.48 -2.12
N LEU A 332 -12.44 6.73 -1.88
CA LEU A 332 -12.93 7.62 -2.92
C LEU A 332 -11.85 7.92 -3.98
N ASP A 333 -10.63 8.22 -3.56
CA ASP A 333 -9.51 8.49 -4.46
C ASP A 333 -9.19 7.24 -5.31
N ASN A 334 -9.18 6.05 -4.71
CA ASN A 334 -9.02 4.80 -5.46
C ASN A 334 -10.20 4.51 -6.39
N ALA A 335 -11.43 4.83 -5.99
CA ALA A 335 -12.61 4.68 -6.83
C ALA A 335 -12.56 5.63 -8.04
N LYS A 336 -12.00 6.82 -7.87
CA LYS A 336 -11.78 7.79 -8.95
C LYS A 336 -10.79 7.26 -9.98
N ASP A 337 -9.61 6.81 -9.53
CA ASP A 337 -8.60 6.23 -10.41
C ASP A 337 -9.14 4.98 -11.13
N TYR A 338 -9.87 4.13 -10.40
CA TYR A 338 -10.50 2.94 -10.96
C TYR A 338 -11.57 3.29 -12.01
N ARG A 339 -12.40 4.31 -11.76
CA ARG A 339 -13.37 4.83 -12.74
C ARG A 339 -12.67 5.28 -14.01
N GLN A 340 -11.57 6.04 -13.90
CA GLN A 340 -10.80 6.50 -15.07
C GLN A 340 -10.27 5.31 -15.90
N LEU A 341 -9.72 4.29 -15.24
CA LEU A 341 -9.26 3.07 -15.92
C LEU A 341 -10.42 2.29 -16.56
N ALA A 342 -11.53 2.11 -15.85
CA ALA A 342 -12.71 1.41 -16.35
C ALA A 342 -13.29 2.12 -17.59
N SER A 343 -13.44 3.44 -17.53
CA SER A 343 -13.82 4.28 -18.66
C SER A 343 -12.85 4.08 -19.85
N PHE A 344 -11.54 4.02 -19.58
CA PHE A 344 -10.52 3.83 -20.62
C PHE A 344 -10.65 2.48 -21.31
N ILE A 345 -10.75 1.42 -20.53
CA ILE A 345 -10.92 0.05 -21.04
C ILE A 345 -12.23 -0.06 -21.83
N TYR A 346 -13.32 0.58 -21.36
CA TYR A 346 -14.56 0.65 -22.13
C TYR A 346 -14.35 1.36 -23.47
N TYR A 347 -13.72 2.54 -23.48
CA TYR A 347 -13.50 3.35 -24.68
C TYR A 347 -12.64 2.65 -25.75
N VAL A 348 -11.54 1.99 -25.35
CA VAL A 348 -10.65 1.30 -26.30
C VAL A 348 -11.10 -0.12 -26.62
N GLY A 349 -11.97 -0.70 -25.80
CA GLY A 349 -12.50 -2.05 -25.94
C GLY A 349 -13.61 -2.19 -27.00
N PRO A 350 -14.19 -3.40 -27.17
CA PRO A 350 -15.29 -3.60 -28.09
C PRO A 350 -16.53 -2.83 -27.63
N GLN A 351 -17.20 -2.19 -28.60
CA GLN A 351 -18.40 -1.38 -28.36
C GLN A 351 -19.71 -2.16 -28.62
N SER A 352 -19.62 -3.36 -29.20
CA SER A 352 -20.76 -4.24 -29.46
C SER A 352 -20.32 -5.70 -29.50
N SER A 353 -21.29 -6.61 -29.40
CA SER A 353 -21.08 -8.06 -29.46
C SER A 353 -20.76 -8.60 -30.86
N GLU A 354 -21.04 -7.82 -31.92
CA GLU A 354 -21.11 -8.31 -33.32
C GLU A 354 -19.82 -8.94 -33.85
N ASN A 355 -18.65 -8.61 -33.29
CA ASN A 355 -17.36 -9.15 -33.78
C ASN A 355 -16.51 -9.80 -32.69
N ILE A 356 -17.01 -9.94 -31.47
CA ILE A 356 -16.21 -10.41 -30.32
C ILE A 356 -15.72 -11.85 -30.53
N LYS A 357 -16.60 -12.73 -31.04
CA LYS A 357 -16.27 -14.11 -31.41
C LYS A 357 -15.29 -14.18 -32.57
N GLN A 358 -15.58 -13.44 -33.64
CA GLN A 358 -14.79 -13.47 -34.87
C GLN A 358 -13.34 -13.00 -34.64
N LEU A 359 -13.14 -12.09 -33.69
CA LEU A 359 -11.85 -11.54 -33.31
C LEU A 359 -11.15 -12.33 -32.18
N GLY A 360 -11.75 -13.41 -31.67
CA GLY A 360 -11.17 -14.20 -30.58
C GLY A 360 -11.05 -13.42 -29.25
N LEU A 361 -11.95 -12.48 -28.99
CA LEU A 361 -11.87 -11.58 -27.83
C LEU A 361 -12.64 -12.08 -26.60
N LEU A 362 -13.33 -13.21 -26.70
CA LEU A 362 -14.17 -13.73 -25.61
C LEU A 362 -13.38 -13.97 -24.31
N ASP A 363 -12.20 -14.58 -24.39
CA ASP A 363 -11.38 -14.84 -23.20
C ASP A 363 -10.89 -13.54 -22.55
N ARG A 364 -10.55 -12.53 -23.36
CA ARG A 364 -10.15 -11.21 -22.85
C ARG A 364 -11.31 -10.50 -22.17
N LEU A 365 -12.52 -10.57 -22.75
CA LEU A 365 -13.71 -10.02 -22.12
C LEU A 365 -14.02 -10.71 -20.80
N TYR A 366 -13.98 -12.04 -20.78
CA TYR A 366 -14.17 -12.81 -19.55
C TYR A 366 -13.18 -12.39 -18.46
N PHE A 367 -11.91 -12.28 -18.82
CA PHE A 367 -10.85 -11.85 -17.90
C PHE A 367 -11.11 -10.44 -17.34
N HIS A 368 -11.42 -9.47 -18.20
CA HIS A 368 -11.74 -8.10 -17.76
C HIS A 368 -12.98 -8.08 -16.86
N THR A 369 -14.07 -8.75 -17.25
CA THR A 369 -15.29 -8.85 -16.44
C THR A 369 -15.03 -9.45 -15.07
N SER A 370 -14.25 -10.52 -15.00
CA SER A 370 -13.86 -11.18 -13.74
C SER A 370 -13.06 -10.22 -12.84
N ASN A 371 -12.07 -9.52 -13.39
CA ASN A 371 -11.25 -8.57 -12.65
C ASN A 371 -12.07 -7.37 -12.15
N PHE A 372 -12.93 -6.79 -12.99
CA PHE A 372 -13.80 -5.70 -12.55
C PHE A 372 -14.75 -6.14 -11.44
N SER A 373 -15.35 -7.33 -11.56
CA SER A 373 -16.22 -7.88 -10.53
C SER A 373 -15.49 -8.13 -9.21
N LYS A 374 -14.26 -8.67 -9.28
CA LYS A 374 -13.39 -8.86 -8.11
C LYS A 374 -13.08 -7.51 -7.44
N THR A 375 -12.68 -6.50 -8.22
CA THR A 375 -12.37 -5.16 -7.71
C THR A 375 -13.59 -4.49 -7.08
N ASN A 376 -14.77 -4.58 -7.71
CA ASN A 376 -16.02 -4.05 -7.17
C ASN A 376 -16.37 -4.69 -5.80
N ASN A 377 -16.09 -5.99 -5.64
CA ASN A 377 -16.28 -6.68 -4.36
C ASN A 377 -15.25 -6.25 -3.30
N LEU A 378 -14.01 -5.94 -3.70
CA LEU A 378 -13.01 -5.38 -2.79
C LEU A 378 -13.44 -4.01 -2.25
N PHE A 379 -13.99 -3.12 -3.08
CA PHE A 379 -14.60 -1.85 -2.63
C PHE A 379 -15.67 -2.06 -1.57
N LYS A 380 -16.61 -2.98 -1.82
CA LYS A 380 -17.69 -3.30 -0.87
C LYS A 380 -17.16 -3.88 0.45
N ASN A 381 -16.20 -4.80 0.38
CA ASN A 381 -15.57 -5.36 1.58
C ASN A 381 -14.83 -4.28 2.37
N TRP A 382 -14.11 -3.38 1.67
CA TRP A 382 -13.37 -2.32 2.32
C TRP A 382 -14.30 -1.34 3.04
N GLU A 383 -15.34 -0.87 2.36
CA GLU A 383 -16.40 -0.06 2.97
C GLU A 383 -17.03 -0.75 4.18
N ASN A 384 -17.34 -2.04 4.08
CA ASN A 384 -17.88 -2.80 5.20
C ASN A 384 -16.91 -2.87 6.39
N LYS A 385 -15.61 -3.01 6.15
CA LYS A 385 -14.60 -2.96 7.21
C LYS A 385 -14.51 -1.59 7.87
N ILE A 386 -14.55 -0.52 7.07
CA ILE A 386 -14.55 0.85 7.60
C ILE A 386 -15.82 1.10 8.44
N LYS A 387 -17.01 0.73 7.96
CA LYS A 387 -18.28 0.85 8.74
C LYS A 387 -18.24 0.12 10.07
N ASN A 388 -17.63 -1.06 10.08
CA ASN A 388 -17.54 -1.91 11.26
C ASN A 388 -16.31 -1.65 12.12
N LEU A 389 -15.51 -0.61 11.84
CA LEU A 389 -14.29 -0.27 12.58
C LEU A 389 -13.32 -1.47 12.68
N LYS A 390 -13.13 -2.17 11.56
CA LYS A 390 -12.22 -3.32 11.45
C LYS A 390 -10.90 -2.88 10.83
N ILE A 391 -9.82 -3.57 11.23
CA ILE A 391 -8.51 -3.42 10.59
C ILE A 391 -8.62 -3.82 9.12
N ILE A 392 -7.99 -3.00 8.29
CA ILE A 392 -7.86 -3.20 6.86
C ILE A 392 -6.48 -3.79 6.67
N SER A 393 -6.45 -5.09 6.42
CA SER A 393 -5.19 -5.78 6.17
C SER A 393 -4.69 -5.43 4.77
N TYR A 394 -3.45 -5.76 4.51
CA TYR A 394 -2.90 -5.66 3.16
C TYR A 394 -3.71 -6.44 2.10
N LYS A 395 -4.45 -7.51 2.45
CA LYS A 395 -5.33 -8.26 1.50
C LYS A 395 -6.55 -7.45 1.07
N ASP A 396 -6.91 -6.44 1.85
CA ASP A 396 -8.05 -5.56 1.58
C ASP A 396 -7.64 -4.30 0.83
N ASN A 397 -6.33 -4.08 0.65
CA ASN A 397 -5.78 -2.86 0.08
C ASN A 397 -5.73 -2.93 -1.45
N PHE A 398 -6.15 -1.87 -2.15
CA PHE A 398 -6.06 -1.78 -3.62
C PHE A 398 -4.63 -1.68 -4.16
N LYS A 399 -3.65 -1.53 -3.28
CA LYS A 399 -2.23 -1.61 -3.61
C LYS A 399 -1.68 -3.04 -3.48
N SER A 400 -2.49 -4.02 -3.04
CA SER A 400 -2.07 -5.41 -2.78
C SER A 400 -1.54 -6.18 -3.99
N GLU A 401 -1.84 -5.71 -5.19
CA GLU A 401 -1.36 -6.29 -6.45
C GLU A 401 -0.20 -5.51 -7.08
N ILE A 402 0.21 -4.38 -6.48
CA ILE A 402 1.39 -3.61 -6.88
C ILE A 402 2.63 -4.23 -6.20
N PRO A 403 3.84 -4.19 -6.80
CA PRO A 403 5.07 -4.41 -6.04
C PRO A 403 5.09 -3.60 -4.74
N TYR A 404 5.54 -4.22 -3.64
CA TYR A 404 5.44 -3.62 -2.31
C TYR A 404 6.06 -2.23 -2.22
N LEU A 405 7.20 -2.05 -2.88
CA LEU A 405 7.93 -0.79 -2.94
C LEU A 405 7.02 0.40 -3.31
N PHE A 406 6.22 0.24 -4.36
CA PHE A 406 5.32 1.29 -4.84
C PHE A 406 4.04 1.44 -3.99
N ARG A 407 3.72 0.45 -3.15
CA ARG A 407 2.57 0.56 -2.22
C ARG A 407 2.76 1.67 -1.20
N LYS A 408 4.02 1.99 -0.88
CA LYS A 408 4.42 3.00 0.10
C LYS A 408 4.18 4.43 -0.38
N SER A 409 4.12 4.65 -1.69
CA SER A 409 3.76 5.95 -2.25
C SER A 409 2.27 6.23 -2.07
N TYR A 410 1.92 7.35 -1.45
CA TYR A 410 0.54 7.78 -1.22
C TYR A 410 -0.25 7.96 -2.52
N GLU A 411 0.42 8.42 -3.57
CA GLU A 411 -0.21 8.78 -4.84
C GLU A 411 -0.40 7.62 -5.83
N GLN A 412 0.13 6.43 -5.51
CA GLN A 412 0.12 5.30 -6.42
C GLN A 412 -0.98 4.31 -6.06
N SER A 413 -1.83 4.05 -7.05
CA SER A 413 -2.77 2.95 -7.10
C SER A 413 -2.43 2.09 -8.32
N ILE A 414 -2.84 0.82 -8.29
CA ILE A 414 -2.61 -0.06 -9.43
C ILE A 414 -3.33 0.46 -10.68
N TRP A 415 -4.48 1.12 -10.48
CA TRP A 415 -5.30 1.68 -11.55
C TRP A 415 -4.63 2.87 -12.23
N LYS A 416 -4.04 3.79 -11.47
CA LYS A 416 -3.31 4.95 -12.01
C LYS A 416 -2.12 4.51 -12.85
N ASN A 417 -1.36 3.52 -12.38
CA ASN A 417 -0.18 3.02 -13.09
C ASN A 417 -0.60 2.28 -14.37
N THR A 418 -1.58 1.39 -14.29
CA THR A 418 -2.13 0.70 -15.47
C THR A 418 -2.71 1.68 -16.48
N PHE A 419 -3.47 2.69 -16.05
CA PHE A 419 -3.99 3.73 -16.95
C PHE A 419 -2.87 4.50 -17.64
N LYS A 420 -1.87 5.00 -16.90
CA LYS A 420 -0.72 5.71 -17.48
C LYS A 420 0.05 4.84 -18.47
N SER A 421 0.23 3.56 -18.17
CA SER A 421 0.90 2.62 -19.06
C SER A 421 0.12 2.43 -20.37
N LEU A 422 -1.17 2.13 -20.28
CA LEU A 422 -2.00 1.83 -21.44
C LEU A 422 -2.29 3.07 -22.30
N SER A 423 -2.53 4.22 -21.68
CA SER A 423 -2.90 5.46 -22.38
C SER A 423 -1.78 6.07 -23.22
N LYS A 424 -0.50 5.71 -22.99
CA LYS A 424 0.65 6.15 -23.83
C LYS A 424 0.45 5.87 -25.32
N SER A 425 -0.36 4.87 -25.66
CA SER A 425 -0.61 4.44 -27.05
C SER A 425 -1.87 5.02 -27.68
N TYR A 426 -2.63 5.87 -26.97
CA TYR A 426 -3.94 6.35 -27.42
C TYR A 426 -4.06 7.87 -27.30
N THR A 427 -4.64 8.50 -28.32
CA THR A 427 -5.06 9.90 -28.23
C THR A 427 -6.40 9.96 -27.52
N LEU A 428 -6.42 10.56 -26.34
CA LEU A 428 -7.63 10.72 -25.54
C LEU A 428 -8.40 11.99 -25.94
N PRO A 429 -9.75 11.99 -25.85
CA PRO A 429 -10.56 13.20 -25.93
C PRO A 429 -10.16 14.27 -24.90
N ASN A 430 -10.44 15.54 -25.21
CA ASN A 430 -10.11 16.68 -24.34
C ASN A 430 -10.87 16.67 -22.99
N ASP A 431 -11.99 15.95 -22.90
CA ASP A 431 -12.86 15.83 -21.73
C ASP A 431 -12.80 14.44 -21.07
N TRP A 432 -11.73 13.70 -21.34
CA TRP A 432 -11.55 12.31 -20.91
C TRP A 432 -11.82 12.06 -19.41
N ASP A 433 -11.43 13.01 -18.55
CA ASP A 433 -11.64 12.91 -17.10
C ASP A 433 -13.11 12.84 -16.70
N ASN A 434 -14.02 13.29 -17.56
CA ASN A 434 -15.46 13.28 -17.38
C ASN A 434 -16.18 12.21 -18.21
N PHE A 435 -15.45 11.29 -18.84
CA PHE A 435 -16.06 10.25 -19.67
C PHE A 435 -16.98 9.34 -18.84
N VAL A 436 -18.25 9.27 -19.25
CA VAL A 436 -19.31 8.47 -18.64
C VAL A 436 -19.67 7.30 -19.55
N ILE A 437 -19.73 6.09 -18.99
CA ILE A 437 -20.19 4.91 -19.72
C ILE A 437 -21.71 4.99 -19.85
N VAL A 438 -22.20 5.24 -21.06
CA VAL A 438 -23.63 5.27 -21.38
C VAL A 438 -24.11 3.84 -21.67
N LEU A 439 -25.16 3.41 -20.95
CA LEU A 439 -25.78 2.10 -21.14
C LEU A 439 -26.76 2.07 -22.32
#